data_AF-A0A955A827-F1
#
_entry.id   AF-A0A955A827-F1
#
_cell.length_a   1.000
_cell.length_b   1.000
_cell.length_c   1.000
_cell.angle_alpha   90.00
_cell.angle_beta   90.00
_cell.angle_gamma   90.00
#
_symmetry.space_group_name_H-M   'P 1'
#
loop_
_entity.id
_entity.type
_entity.pdbx_description
1 polymer ?
#
loop_
_entity_poly.entity_id
_entity_poly.type
_entity_poly.pdbx_seq_one_letter_code
_entity_poly.pdbx_strand_id
1 'polypeptide(L)'
;MSLDAMLVFEFGLGVAALLIGWFFDFDPLRTIPRGTAVLSTNLKHIALGAALALPLLVFFLTLEVSLPELFRPIRDALDEALAPTLCEAGWAGRALVSLGAGIGEELLFRGLIQDGLGQLWGSPLLALLAASVLFGAVHWLNTTYFLFATGMGLVFGALWIWTGSLVAPIVMHAVYDMLALESLMRDYNRRKQGQ
;
A
#
# COMPACT_ATOMS: atom_id res chain seq x y z
N MET A 1 -11.44 12.79 -7.98
CA MET A 1 -10.28 13.52 -7.38
C MET A 1 -9.25 13.79 -8.48
N SER A 2 -8.58 14.94 -8.49
CA SER A 2 -7.51 15.22 -9.47
C SER A 2 -6.23 14.43 -9.16
N LEU A 3 -5.35 14.25 -10.14
CA LEU A 3 -4.06 13.56 -9.94
C LEU A 3 -3.22 14.26 -8.87
N ASP A 4 -3.12 15.59 -8.93
CA ASP A 4 -2.35 16.36 -7.94
C ASP A 4 -2.88 16.16 -6.52
N ALA A 5 -4.20 16.10 -6.36
CA ALA A 5 -4.81 15.84 -5.06
C ALA A 5 -4.52 14.43 -4.55
N MET A 6 -4.51 13.42 -5.43
CA MET A 6 -4.07 12.06 -5.08
C MET A 6 -2.63 12.07 -4.58
N LEU A 7 -1.72 12.66 -5.34
CA LEU A 7 -0.29 12.69 -4.97
C LEU A 7 -0.04 13.45 -3.66
N VAL A 8 -0.69 14.60 -3.48
CA VAL A 8 -0.59 15.38 -2.25
C VAL A 8 -1.14 14.59 -1.06
N PHE A 9 -2.24 13.85 -1.25
CA PHE A 9 -2.79 13.00 -0.20
C PHE A 9 -1.80 11.89 0.17
N GLU A 10 -1.36 11.09 -0.81
CA GLU A 10 -0.48 9.94 -0.57
C GLU A 10 0.86 10.35 0.07
N PHE A 11 1.59 11.27 -0.54
CA PHE A 11 2.85 11.75 0.05
C PHE A 11 2.63 12.55 1.34
N GLY A 12 1.49 13.21 1.46
CA GLY A 12 1.07 13.93 2.66
C GLY A 12 0.94 13.03 3.87
N LEU A 13 0.47 11.78 3.71
CA LEU A 13 0.45 10.78 4.79
C LEU A 13 1.86 10.49 5.32
N GLY A 14 2.84 10.35 4.43
CA GLY A 14 4.23 10.15 4.81
C GLY A 14 4.81 11.36 5.54
N VAL A 15 4.56 12.58 5.05
CA VAL A 15 4.97 13.82 5.73
C VAL A 15 4.32 13.93 7.11
N ALA A 16 3.02 13.66 7.21
CA ALA A 16 2.31 13.67 8.49
C ALA A 16 2.90 12.64 9.46
N ALA A 17 3.23 11.44 8.99
CA ALA A 17 3.87 10.42 9.80
C ALA A 17 5.20 10.92 10.40
N LEU A 18 6.05 11.57 9.59
CA LEU A 18 7.31 12.15 10.03
C LEU A 18 7.10 13.24 11.09
N LEU A 19 6.20 14.18 10.82
CA LEU A 19 5.92 15.29 11.72
C LEU A 19 5.37 14.81 13.08
N ILE A 20 4.44 13.86 13.06
CA ILE A 20 3.87 13.27 14.27
C ILE A 20 4.94 12.48 15.02
N GLY A 21 5.71 11.65 14.32
CA GLY A 21 6.81 10.89 14.93
C GLY A 21 7.79 11.80 15.66
N TRP A 22 8.31 12.81 14.97
CA TRP A 22 9.30 13.74 15.55
C TRP A 22 8.73 14.56 16.70
N PHE A 23 7.44 14.90 16.67
CA PHE A 23 6.78 15.55 17.80
C PHE A 23 6.80 14.68 19.07
N PHE A 24 6.76 13.36 18.94
CA PHE A 24 6.84 12.39 20.04
C PHE A 24 8.24 11.77 20.23
N ASP A 25 9.30 12.41 19.70
CA ASP A 25 10.69 11.92 19.75
C ASP A 25 10.87 10.49 19.20
N PHE A 26 10.14 10.18 18.14
CA PHE A 26 10.14 8.91 17.45
C PHE A 26 10.51 9.13 15.97
N ASP A 27 11.41 8.32 15.40
CA ASP A 27 11.78 8.41 13.97
C ASP A 27 11.06 7.32 13.16
N PRO A 28 10.02 7.64 12.37
CA PRO A 28 9.34 6.67 11.50
C PRO A 28 10.24 6.07 10.41
N LEU A 29 11.40 6.69 10.14
CA LEU A 29 12.37 6.22 9.16
C LEU A 29 13.44 5.31 9.79
N ARG A 30 13.38 5.00 11.09
CA ARG A 30 14.45 4.29 11.81
C ARG A 30 14.77 2.91 11.25
N THR A 31 13.80 2.25 10.63
CA THR A 31 13.97 0.94 9.98
C THR A 31 14.23 1.06 8.47
N ILE A 32 14.58 2.24 7.95
CA ILE A 32 15.17 2.36 6.61
C ILE A 32 16.68 2.23 6.77
N PRO A 33 17.31 1.21 6.15
CA PRO A 33 18.76 1.05 6.25
C PRO A 33 19.52 2.25 5.63
N ARG A 34 20.42 2.90 6.39
CA ARG A 34 21.21 4.09 5.99
C ARG A 34 22.73 3.83 6.02
N GLY A 35 23.48 4.38 5.05
CA GLY A 35 24.95 4.33 4.98
C GLY A 35 25.53 3.75 3.68
N THR A 36 26.83 3.93 3.43
CA THR A 36 27.48 3.52 2.16
C THR A 36 27.60 2.01 1.99
N ALA A 37 27.68 1.24 3.09
CA ALA A 37 27.71 -0.22 3.07
C ALA A 37 26.32 -0.87 2.89
N VAL A 38 25.26 -0.07 2.71
CA VAL A 38 23.86 -0.52 2.83
C VAL A 38 23.16 -0.69 1.48
N LEU A 39 23.83 -0.33 0.37
CA LEU A 39 23.27 -0.50 -0.98
C LEU A 39 22.85 -1.94 -1.25
N SER A 40 23.69 -2.92 -0.91
CA SER A 40 23.37 -4.35 -1.12
C SER A 40 22.18 -4.82 -0.30
N THR A 41 22.04 -4.31 0.93
CA THR A 41 20.88 -4.58 1.79
C THR A 41 19.62 -3.99 1.19
N ASN A 42 19.62 -2.72 0.78
CA ASN A 42 18.45 -2.09 0.17
C ASN A 42 18.05 -2.78 -1.13
N LEU A 43 19.01 -3.17 -1.99
CA LEU A 43 18.73 -3.94 -3.20
C LEU A 43 18.05 -5.28 -2.91
N LYS A 44 18.45 -5.98 -1.84
CA LYS A 44 17.78 -7.23 -1.42
C LYS A 44 16.32 -6.98 -1.01
N HIS A 45 16.06 -5.92 -0.24
CA HIS A 45 14.70 -5.57 0.19
C HIS A 45 13.82 -5.12 -0.97
N ILE A 46 14.38 -4.36 -1.92
CA ILE A 46 13.70 -3.97 -3.16
C ILE A 46 13.34 -5.22 -3.97
N ALA A 47 14.32 -6.09 -4.23
CA ALA A 47 14.10 -7.32 -4.99
C ALA A 47 13.06 -8.23 -4.32
N LEU A 48 13.13 -8.37 -2.99
CA LEU A 48 12.18 -9.15 -2.21
C LEU A 48 10.76 -8.56 -2.27
N GLY A 49 10.60 -7.27 -2.03
CA GLY A 49 9.30 -6.61 -2.08
C GLY A 49 8.66 -6.72 -3.46
N ALA A 50 9.43 -6.46 -4.52
CA ALA A 50 8.97 -6.61 -5.90
C ALA A 50 8.60 -8.06 -6.23
N ALA A 51 9.39 -9.03 -5.78
CA ALA A 51 9.11 -10.45 -5.99
C ALA A 51 7.85 -10.92 -5.27
N LEU A 52 7.59 -10.43 -4.05
CA LEU A 52 6.42 -10.79 -3.24
C LEU A 52 5.12 -10.10 -3.71
N ALA A 53 5.21 -8.99 -4.44
CA ALA A 53 4.03 -8.35 -5.05
C ALA A 53 3.35 -9.26 -6.09
N LEU A 54 4.11 -10.09 -6.81
CA LEU A 54 3.57 -11.00 -7.84
C LEU A 54 2.66 -12.11 -7.28
N PRO A 55 3.08 -12.95 -6.31
CA PRO A 55 2.19 -13.96 -5.75
C PRO A 55 0.97 -13.33 -5.04
N LEU A 56 1.13 -12.14 -4.45
CA LEU A 56 0.01 -11.39 -3.87
C LEU A 56 -1.00 -10.97 -4.95
N LEU A 57 -0.53 -10.43 -6.07
CA LEU A 57 -1.38 -10.09 -7.20
C LEU A 57 -2.09 -11.34 -7.75
N VAL A 58 -1.37 -12.44 -7.96
CA VAL A 58 -1.95 -13.70 -8.45
C VAL A 58 -3.02 -14.21 -7.49
N PHE A 59 -2.80 -14.10 -6.17
CA PHE A 59 -3.79 -14.45 -5.16
C PHE A 59 -5.07 -13.63 -5.32
N PHE A 60 -4.98 -12.30 -5.41
CA PHE A 60 -6.17 -11.45 -5.57
C PHE A 60 -6.87 -11.65 -6.92
N LEU A 61 -6.13 -11.80 -8.02
CA LEU A 61 -6.72 -12.12 -9.33
C LEU A 61 -7.45 -13.47 -9.30
N THR A 62 -6.88 -14.46 -8.62
CA THR A 62 -7.52 -15.79 -8.46
C THR A 62 -8.80 -15.69 -7.65
N LEU A 63 -8.76 -14.95 -6.53
CA LEU A 63 -9.95 -14.70 -5.72
C LEU A 63 -11.03 -13.96 -6.50
N GLU A 64 -10.63 -12.96 -7.29
CA GLU A 64 -11.56 -12.19 -8.09
C GLU A 64 -12.27 -13.05 -9.14
N VAL A 65 -11.52 -13.85 -9.88
CA VAL A 65 -12.08 -14.78 -10.88
C VAL A 65 -12.99 -15.82 -10.20
N SER A 66 -12.62 -16.27 -9.01
CA SER A 66 -13.36 -17.31 -8.29
C SER A 66 -14.61 -16.78 -7.56
N LEU A 67 -14.59 -15.52 -7.13
CA LEU A 67 -15.60 -14.88 -6.28
C LEU A 67 -16.02 -13.51 -6.82
N PRO A 68 -16.51 -13.42 -8.08
CA PRO A 68 -16.74 -12.13 -8.76
C PRO A 68 -17.73 -11.23 -8.02
N GLU A 69 -18.74 -11.80 -7.34
CA GLU A 69 -19.74 -11.03 -6.58
C GLU A 69 -19.13 -10.24 -5.40
N LEU A 70 -17.99 -10.70 -4.87
CA LEU A 70 -17.28 -9.98 -3.80
C LEU A 70 -16.50 -8.77 -4.35
N PHE A 71 -16.04 -8.84 -5.60
CA PHE A 71 -15.17 -7.83 -6.21
C PHE A 71 -15.91 -6.81 -7.07
N ARG A 72 -17.07 -7.17 -7.65
CA ARG A 72 -17.86 -6.25 -8.49
C ARG A 72 -18.14 -4.90 -7.81
N PRO A 73 -18.68 -4.84 -6.56
CA PRO A 73 -18.96 -3.56 -5.93
C PRO A 73 -17.70 -2.73 -5.64
N ILE A 74 -16.58 -3.41 -5.39
CA ILE A 74 -15.28 -2.78 -5.16
C ILE A 74 -14.78 -2.17 -6.47
N ARG A 75 -14.84 -2.93 -7.57
CA ARG A 75 -14.44 -2.46 -8.89
C ARG A 75 -15.29 -1.30 -9.38
N ASP A 76 -16.60 -1.36 -9.21
CA ASP A 76 -17.49 -0.27 -9.62
C ASP A 76 -17.16 1.02 -8.86
N ALA A 77 -16.91 0.93 -7.55
CA ALA A 77 -16.50 2.07 -6.74
C ALA A 77 -15.11 2.62 -7.15
N LEU A 78 -14.14 1.75 -7.43
CA LEU A 78 -12.81 2.16 -7.90
C LEU A 78 -12.85 2.74 -9.32
N ASP A 79 -13.65 2.18 -10.21
CA ASP A 79 -13.87 2.67 -11.57
C ASP A 79 -14.47 4.08 -11.54
N GLU A 80 -15.48 4.31 -10.70
CA GLU A 80 -16.10 5.63 -10.55
C GLU A 80 -15.15 6.65 -9.94
N ALA A 81 -14.42 6.26 -8.88
CA ALA A 81 -13.59 7.19 -8.11
C ALA A 81 -12.24 7.52 -8.77
N LEU A 82 -11.60 6.53 -9.41
CA LEU A 82 -10.20 6.61 -9.82
C LEU A 82 -9.99 6.51 -11.34
N ALA A 83 -10.78 5.69 -12.05
CA ALA A 83 -10.45 5.35 -13.44
C ALA A 83 -10.41 6.55 -14.40
N PRO A 84 -11.32 7.55 -14.36
CA PRO A 84 -11.25 8.70 -15.25
C PRO A 84 -9.90 9.43 -15.14
N THR A 85 -9.51 9.79 -13.91
CA THR A 85 -8.26 10.50 -13.62
C THR A 85 -7.04 9.67 -13.99
N LEU A 86 -7.03 8.39 -13.60
CA LEU A 86 -5.86 7.53 -13.81
C LEU A 86 -5.70 7.04 -15.25
N CYS A 87 -6.78 6.98 -16.03
CA CYS A 87 -6.73 6.77 -17.48
C CYS A 87 -6.08 7.97 -18.17
N GLU A 88 -6.54 9.19 -17.85
CA GLU A 88 -6.00 10.43 -18.41
C GLU A 88 -4.52 10.65 -18.04
N ALA A 89 -4.16 10.35 -16.79
CA ALA A 89 -2.78 10.48 -16.30
C ALA A 89 -1.79 9.48 -16.94
N GLY A 90 -2.30 8.43 -17.59
CA GLY A 90 -1.48 7.41 -18.24
C GLY A 90 -0.63 6.59 -17.27
N TRP A 91 0.33 5.87 -17.82
CA TRP A 91 1.21 4.97 -17.06
C TRP A 91 2.02 5.71 -16.00
N ALA A 92 2.56 6.89 -16.35
CA ALA A 92 3.39 7.68 -15.43
C ALA A 92 2.60 8.17 -14.22
N GLY A 93 1.36 8.63 -14.41
CA GLY A 93 0.49 9.05 -13.31
C GLY A 93 0.17 7.91 -12.35
N ARG A 94 -0.16 6.73 -12.88
CA ARG A 94 -0.40 5.53 -12.04
C ARG A 94 0.84 5.12 -11.26
N ALA A 95 2.01 5.10 -11.92
CA ALA A 95 3.27 4.79 -11.25
C ALA A 95 3.58 5.77 -10.12
N LEU A 96 3.30 7.07 -10.30
CA LEU A 96 3.49 8.09 -9.26
C LEU A 96 2.52 7.92 -8.10
N VAL A 97 1.25 7.61 -8.36
CA VAL A 97 0.26 7.35 -7.30
C VAL A 97 0.63 6.09 -6.53
N SER A 98 0.97 4.99 -7.20
CA SER A 98 1.40 3.76 -6.53
C SER A 98 2.68 3.93 -5.72
N LEU A 99 3.64 4.71 -6.22
CA LEU A 99 4.84 5.06 -5.44
C LEU A 99 4.50 5.93 -4.23
N GLY A 100 3.59 6.89 -4.42
CA GLY A 100 3.06 7.74 -3.35
C GLY A 100 2.43 6.91 -2.25
N ALA A 101 1.49 6.04 -2.58
CA ALA A 101 0.80 5.17 -1.63
C ALA A 101 1.80 4.25 -0.91
N GLY A 102 2.67 3.58 -1.68
CA GLY A 102 3.69 2.70 -1.12
C GLY A 102 4.64 3.42 -0.16
N ILE A 103 5.03 4.68 -0.40
CA ILE A 103 5.87 5.45 0.53
C ILE A 103 5.06 6.01 1.69
N GLY A 104 3.98 6.73 1.39
CA GLY A 104 3.20 7.50 2.35
C GLY A 104 2.48 6.62 3.36
N GLU A 105 1.74 5.63 2.86
CA GLU A 105 0.98 4.73 3.73
C GLU A 105 1.90 3.83 4.55
N GLU A 106 2.97 3.27 3.98
CA GLU A 106 3.88 2.43 4.76
C GLU A 106 4.65 3.22 5.82
N LEU A 107 5.01 4.48 5.56
CA LEU A 107 5.57 5.35 6.59
C LEU A 107 4.59 5.61 7.73
N LEU A 108 3.32 5.86 7.41
CA LEU A 108 2.28 6.10 8.41
C LEU A 108 1.96 4.82 9.20
N PHE A 109 1.61 3.74 8.51
CA PHE A 109 1.10 2.54 9.15
C PHE A 109 2.20 1.68 9.75
N ARG A 110 3.35 1.51 9.07
CA ARG A 110 4.41 0.60 9.54
C ARG A 110 5.47 1.39 10.28
N GLY A 111 5.91 2.50 9.70
CA GLY A 111 6.92 3.36 10.28
C GLY A 111 6.48 4.02 11.57
N LEU A 112 5.27 4.59 11.62
CA LEU A 112 4.76 5.30 12.80
C LEU A 112 3.83 4.43 13.67
N ILE A 113 2.70 3.96 13.13
CA ILE A 113 1.63 3.35 13.93
C ILE A 113 2.06 1.97 14.47
N GLN A 114 2.34 1.01 13.60
CA GLN A 114 2.68 -0.36 14.00
C GLN A 114 3.93 -0.39 14.86
N ASP A 115 4.96 0.35 14.47
CA ASP A 115 6.20 0.39 15.22
C ASP A 115 6.06 1.12 16.56
N GLY A 116 5.44 2.30 16.56
CA GLY A 116 5.18 3.06 17.79
C GLY A 116 4.32 2.27 18.78
N LEU A 117 3.26 1.61 18.32
CA LEU A 117 2.44 0.72 19.15
C LEU A 117 3.23 -0.51 19.62
N GLY A 118 4.11 -1.06 18.77
CA GLY A 118 4.97 -2.19 19.14
C GLY A 118 5.89 -1.85 20.30
N GLN A 119 6.46 -0.64 20.30
CA GLN A 119 7.30 -0.15 21.40
C GLN A 119 6.47 0.20 22.64
N LEU A 120 5.31 0.82 22.47
CA LEU A 120 4.44 1.23 23.58
C LEU A 120 3.83 0.03 24.32
N TRP A 121 3.38 -1.00 23.58
CA TRP A 121 2.72 -2.17 24.14
C TRP A 121 3.68 -3.32 24.45
N GLY A 122 4.94 -3.24 24.01
CA GLY A 122 5.91 -4.33 24.13
C GLY A 122 5.50 -5.60 23.37
N SER A 123 4.61 -5.49 22.38
CA SER A 123 4.06 -6.62 21.64
C SER A 123 3.96 -6.31 20.14
N PRO A 124 4.93 -6.76 19.32
CA PRO A 124 4.89 -6.59 17.87
C PRO A 124 3.66 -7.23 17.22
N LEU A 125 3.15 -8.34 17.79
CA LEU A 125 1.97 -9.02 17.28
C LEU A 125 0.70 -8.19 17.49
N LEU A 126 0.48 -7.61 18.68
CA LEU A 126 -0.70 -6.78 18.93
C LEU A 126 -0.65 -5.51 18.07
N ALA A 127 0.53 -4.93 17.90
CA ALA A 127 0.72 -3.77 17.05
C ALA A 127 0.46 -4.07 15.57
N LEU A 128 0.91 -5.23 15.06
CA LEU A 128 0.58 -5.72 13.71
C LEU A 128 -0.94 -5.81 13.51
N LEU A 129 -1.65 -6.46 14.43
CA LEU A 129 -3.10 -6.64 14.33
C LEU A 129 -3.82 -5.28 14.35
N ALA A 130 -3.45 -4.40 15.29
CA ALA A 130 -4.07 -3.08 15.42
C ALA A 130 -3.82 -2.20 14.18
N ALA A 131 -2.57 -2.10 13.73
CA ALA A 131 -2.23 -1.32 12.54
C ALA A 131 -2.91 -1.85 11.28
N SER A 132 -3.06 -3.17 11.16
CA SER A 132 -3.74 -3.81 10.01
C SER A 132 -5.24 -3.53 10.00
N VAL A 133 -5.89 -3.58 11.17
CA VAL A 133 -7.32 -3.24 11.29
C VAL A 133 -7.54 -1.74 10.99
N LEU A 134 -6.65 -0.87 11.48
CA LEU A 134 -6.70 0.57 11.15
C LEU A 134 -6.50 0.81 9.65
N PHE A 135 -5.56 0.10 9.02
CA PHE A 135 -5.35 0.16 7.57
C PHE A 135 -6.63 -0.24 6.82
N GLY A 136 -7.27 -1.34 7.20
CA GLY A 136 -8.56 -1.73 6.63
C GLY A 136 -9.65 -0.68 6.86
N ALA A 137 -9.71 -0.10 8.06
CA ALA A 137 -10.75 0.86 8.44
C ALA A 137 -10.71 2.16 7.61
N VAL A 138 -9.52 2.66 7.27
CA VAL A 138 -9.41 3.84 6.39
C VAL A 138 -9.70 3.51 4.92
N HIS A 139 -9.64 2.24 4.54
CA HIS A 139 -9.99 1.72 3.22
C HIS A 139 -11.45 1.21 3.16
N TRP A 140 -12.35 1.75 3.98
CA TRP A 140 -13.71 1.22 4.04
C TRP A 140 -14.58 1.70 2.86
N LEU A 141 -14.70 0.87 1.81
CA LEU A 141 -15.75 1.01 0.79
C LEU A 141 -16.98 0.15 1.11
N ASN A 142 -16.72 -1.07 1.58
CA ASN A 142 -17.69 -2.01 2.10
C ASN A 142 -16.95 -3.02 3.00
N THR A 143 -17.69 -3.89 3.70
CA THR A 143 -17.11 -4.87 4.62
C THR A 143 -16.10 -5.79 3.95
N THR A 144 -16.35 -6.21 2.69
CA THR A 144 -15.42 -7.08 1.95
C THR A 144 -14.09 -6.36 1.69
N TYR A 145 -14.15 -5.11 1.23
CA TYR A 145 -12.95 -4.33 0.97
C TYR A 145 -12.18 -4.01 2.24
N PHE A 146 -12.89 -3.71 3.35
CA PHE A 146 -12.29 -3.59 4.68
C PHE A 146 -11.51 -4.86 5.07
N LEU A 147 -12.09 -6.05 4.87
CA LEU A 147 -11.43 -7.32 5.22
C LEU A 147 -10.22 -7.59 4.32
N PHE A 148 -10.31 -7.32 3.02
CA PHE A 148 -9.18 -7.46 2.11
C PHE A 148 -8.06 -6.47 2.41
N ALA A 149 -8.39 -5.21 2.66
CA ALA A 149 -7.42 -4.19 3.06
C ALA A 149 -6.80 -4.50 4.43
N THR A 150 -7.57 -5.03 5.39
CA THR A 150 -7.00 -5.55 6.65
C THR A 150 -6.02 -6.69 6.41
N GLY A 151 -6.35 -7.62 5.49
CA GLY A 151 -5.45 -8.70 5.07
C GLY A 151 -4.16 -8.19 4.44
N MET A 152 -4.24 -7.19 3.57
CA MET A 152 -3.08 -6.47 3.00
C MET A 152 -2.25 -5.81 4.11
N GLY A 153 -2.96 -5.17 5.05
CA GLY A 153 -2.49 -4.71 6.35
C GLY A 153 -1.48 -5.67 6.98
N LEU A 154 -1.97 -6.90 7.21
CA LEU A 154 -1.24 -7.99 7.85
C LEU A 154 -0.04 -8.45 7.01
N VAL A 155 -0.19 -8.57 5.69
CA VAL A 155 0.88 -9.02 4.79
C VAL A 155 2.05 -8.03 4.82
N PHE A 156 1.81 -6.74 4.60
CA PHE A 156 2.88 -5.73 4.61
C PHE A 156 3.48 -5.56 6.01
N GLY A 157 2.64 -5.57 7.06
CA GLY A 157 3.11 -5.47 8.43
C GLY A 157 3.94 -6.68 8.88
N ALA A 158 3.60 -7.89 8.43
CA ALA A 158 4.39 -9.09 8.69
C ALA A 158 5.70 -9.09 7.90
N LEU A 159 5.68 -8.61 6.64
CA LEU A 159 6.90 -8.42 5.84
C LEU A 159 7.85 -7.43 6.50
N TRP A 160 7.33 -6.33 7.05
CA TRP A 160 8.12 -5.38 7.84
C TRP A 160 8.75 -6.04 9.07
N ILE A 161 7.99 -6.79 9.87
CA ILE A 161 8.52 -7.52 11.04
C ILE A 161 9.61 -8.52 10.63
N TRP A 162 9.37 -9.29 9.56
CA TRP A 162 10.28 -10.33 9.11
C TRP A 162 11.60 -9.77 8.58
N THR A 163 11.54 -8.67 7.84
CA THR A 163 12.73 -8.05 7.23
C THR A 163 13.43 -7.05 8.13
N GLY A 164 12.72 -6.49 9.11
CA GLY A 164 13.19 -5.35 9.91
C GLY A 164 13.42 -4.08 9.08
N SER A 165 12.83 -4.00 7.88
CA SER A 165 13.08 -2.92 6.93
C SER A 165 11.78 -2.39 6.34
N LEU A 166 11.61 -1.07 6.29
CA LEU A 166 10.48 -0.43 5.61
C LEU A 166 10.58 -0.49 4.09
N VAL A 167 11.78 -0.72 3.54
CA VAL A 167 11.99 -0.73 2.09
C VAL A 167 11.22 -1.88 1.43
N ALA A 168 11.18 -3.05 2.06
CA ALA A 168 10.49 -4.21 1.52
C ALA A 168 8.96 -4.02 1.38
N PRO A 169 8.21 -3.62 2.42
CA PRO A 169 6.78 -3.34 2.30
C PRO A 169 6.47 -2.13 1.39
N ILE A 170 7.27 -1.06 1.42
CA ILE A 170 7.11 0.09 0.49
C ILE A 170 7.12 -0.38 -0.96
N VAL A 171 8.12 -1.19 -1.32
CA VAL A 171 8.26 -1.68 -2.70
C VAL A 171 7.18 -2.69 -3.03
N MET A 172 6.83 -3.60 -2.11
CA MET A 172 5.76 -4.56 -2.34
C MET A 172 4.42 -3.87 -2.59
N HIS A 173 4.09 -2.86 -1.78
CA HIS A 173 2.86 -2.08 -1.90
C HIS A 173 2.84 -1.31 -3.22
N ALA A 174 3.87 -0.53 -3.52
CA ALA A 174 3.92 0.25 -4.77
C ALA A 174 3.87 -0.61 -6.03
N VAL A 175 4.55 -1.77 -6.04
CA VAL A 175 4.52 -2.69 -7.18
C VAL A 175 3.16 -3.36 -7.30
N TYR A 176 2.56 -3.80 -6.19
CA TYR A 176 1.22 -4.39 -6.20
C TYR A 176 0.18 -3.41 -6.75
N ASP A 177 0.15 -2.19 -6.24
CA ASP A 177 -0.78 -1.14 -6.68
C ASP A 177 -0.61 -0.82 -8.15
N MET A 178 0.64 -0.70 -8.61
CA MET A 178 0.90 -0.41 -10.01
C MET A 178 0.31 -1.51 -10.91
N LEU A 179 0.52 -2.78 -10.56
CA LEU A 179 -0.01 -3.90 -11.34
C LEU A 179 -1.53 -4.02 -11.24
N ALA A 180 -2.10 -3.78 -10.07
CA ALA A 180 -3.55 -3.80 -9.85
C ALA A 180 -4.25 -2.68 -10.63
N LEU A 181 -3.71 -1.46 -10.59
CA LEU A 181 -4.23 -0.32 -11.35
C LEU A 181 -4.09 -0.55 -12.86
N GLU A 182 -2.98 -1.11 -13.34
CA GLU A 182 -2.84 -1.48 -14.76
C GLU A 182 -3.89 -2.52 -15.18
N SER A 183 -4.19 -3.51 -14.33
CA SER A 183 -5.26 -4.47 -14.59
C SER A 183 -6.63 -3.77 -14.67
N LEU A 184 -6.92 -2.90 -13.69
CA LEU A 184 -8.17 -2.15 -13.62
C LEU A 184 -8.36 -1.26 -14.87
N MET A 185 -7.33 -0.51 -15.27
CA MET A 185 -7.41 0.39 -16.43
C MET A 185 -7.56 -0.37 -17.75
N ARG A 186 -6.96 -1.56 -17.88
CA ARG A 186 -7.17 -2.40 -19.07
C ARG A 186 -8.62 -2.84 -19.19
N ASP A 187 -9.23 -3.26 -18.07
CA ASP A 187 -10.62 -3.69 -18.04
C ASP A 187 -11.60 -2.52 -18.28
N TYR A 188 -11.31 -1.36 -17.69
CA TYR A 188 -12.07 -0.12 -17.91
C TYR A 188 -12.04 0.31 -19.39
N ASN A 189 -10.84 0.37 -20.00
CA ASN A 189 -10.70 0.76 -21.41
C ASN A 189 -11.40 -0.23 -22.36
N ARG A 190 -11.35 -1.54 -22.08
CA ARG A 190 -12.08 -2.55 -22.88
C ARG A 190 -13.59 -2.35 -22.82
N ARG A 191 -14.14 -2.08 -21.63
CA ARG A 191 -15.58 -1.82 -21.45
C ARG A 191 -16.01 -0.54 -22.16
N LYS A 192 -15.20 0.52 -22.08
CA LYS A 192 -15.46 1.81 -22.76
C LYS A 192 -15.39 1.73 -24.29
N GLN A 193 -14.53 0.88 -24.85
CA GLN A 193 -14.41 0.67 -26.30
C GLN A 193 -15.50 -0.25 -26.89
N GLY A 194 -16.14 -1.06 -26.04
CA GLY A 194 -17.26 -1.93 -26.44
C GLY A 194 -18.64 -1.30 -26.30
N GLN A 195 -18.72 -0.05 -25.82
CA GLN A 195 -19.91 0.80 -25.78
C GLN A 195 -19.91 1.77 -26.96
#